data_AF-A0A397VW96-F1
#
_entry.id   AF-A0A397VW96-F1
#
_cell.length_a   1.000
_cell.length_b   1.000
_cell.length_c   1.000
_cell.angle_alpha   90.00
_cell.angle_beta   90.00
_cell.angle_gamma   90.00
#
_symmetry.space_group_name_H-M   'P 1'
#
loop_
_entity.id
_entity.type
_entity.pdbx_description
1 polymer ?
#
loop_
_entity_poly.entity_id
_entity_poly.type
_entity_poly.pdbx_seq_one_letter_code
_entity_poly.pdbx_strand_id
1 'polypeptide(L)'
;MLKKPTYKYQVLLGEISGGIVDGKALACRRKQWIDKIKLMVMMRDELNQFIKEYKTAEGQDLIKLAVYGVQVIGARINIYSMIWHGGGVYLFGLVDTCILPMNLESIYCLEQAFAVLQTLKSKCQLASSFIMEIERFVARKRRLTMTENAEIMKALETVQNKLSISEGG
;
A
#
# COMPACT_ATOMS: atom_id res chain seq x y z
N MET A 1 12.02 17.31 -13.98
CA MET A 1 11.04 16.96 -12.92
C MET A 1 10.72 15.48 -13.08
N LEU A 2 11.21 14.60 -12.19
CA LEU A 2 10.87 13.17 -12.24
C LEU A 2 9.36 13.07 -12.07
N LYS A 3 8.66 12.60 -13.11
CA LYS A 3 7.22 12.33 -13.04
C LYS A 3 7.02 11.37 -11.87
N LYS A 4 6.37 11.84 -10.79
CA LYS A 4 5.88 10.93 -9.76
C LYS A 4 5.00 9.91 -10.49
N PRO A 5 5.32 8.61 -10.44
CA PRO A 5 4.38 7.64 -10.95
C PRO A 5 3.08 7.82 -10.16
N THR A 6 1.98 8.02 -10.88
CA THR A 6 0.63 8.12 -10.32
C THR A 6 0.16 6.72 -9.91
N TYR A 7 0.87 6.11 -8.97
CA TYR A 7 0.37 4.93 -8.28
C TYR A 7 -0.74 5.39 -7.34
N LYS A 8 -1.89 4.70 -7.41
CA LYS A 8 -3.05 5.01 -6.58
C LYS A 8 -2.81 4.74 -5.08
N TYR A 9 -1.85 3.86 -4.79
CA TYR A 9 -1.44 3.44 -3.46
C TYR A 9 0.07 3.45 -3.33
N GLN A 10 0.55 3.78 -2.14
CA GLN A 10 1.97 3.73 -1.82
C GLN A 10 2.26 2.53 -0.92
N VAL A 11 3.02 1.57 -1.46
CA VAL A 11 3.49 0.39 -0.71
C VAL A 11 4.72 0.69 0.16
N LEU A 12 5.33 1.85 -0.03
CA LEU A 12 6.50 2.33 0.69
C LEU A 12 6.34 3.80 1.07
N LEU A 13 6.41 4.08 2.37
CA LEU A 13 6.36 5.42 2.92
C LEU A 13 7.67 5.72 3.67
N GLY A 14 8.07 6.99 3.72
CA GLY A 14 9.34 7.39 4.31
C GLY A 14 9.21 8.61 5.22
N GLU A 15 9.88 8.58 6.36
CA GLU A 15 10.06 9.72 7.26
C GLU A 15 11.54 9.87 7.61
N ILE A 16 12.03 11.11 7.67
CA ILE A 16 13.39 11.42 8.11
C ILE A 16 13.29 12.16 9.44
N SER A 17 13.88 11.57 10.47
CA SER A 17 13.93 12.15 11.79
C SER A 17 15.07 13.15 11.93
N GLY A 18 14.78 14.38 11.53
CA GLY A 18 15.73 15.48 11.53
C GLY A 18 16.68 15.43 10.34
N GLY A 19 17.76 16.20 10.40
CA GLY A 19 18.85 16.12 9.43
C GLY A 19 19.95 15.16 9.86
N ILE A 20 20.90 14.93 8.95
CA ILE A 20 22.14 14.22 9.21
C ILE A 20 23.25 15.27 9.34
N VAL A 21 23.95 15.29 10.48
CA VAL A 21 25.19 16.07 10.66
C VAL A 21 26.24 15.12 11.21
N ASP A 22 27.35 14.98 10.50
CA ASP A 22 28.44 14.05 10.82
C ASP A 22 27.97 12.62 11.10
N GLY A 23 26.97 12.14 10.34
CA GLY A 23 26.40 10.79 10.49
C GLY A 23 25.49 10.61 11.70
N LYS A 24 25.34 11.62 12.56
CA LYS A 24 24.47 11.60 13.73
C LYS A 24 23.13 12.24 13.41
N ALA A 25 22.09 11.73 14.08
CA ALA A 25 20.77 12.33 14.02
C ALA A 25 20.77 13.64 14.80
N LEU A 26 20.40 14.74 14.15
CA LEU A 26 20.11 16.01 14.85
C LEU A 26 18.85 15.91 15.73
N ALA A 27 17.96 14.97 15.42
CA ALA A 27 16.70 14.82 16.12
C ALA A 27 16.88 14.24 17.53
N CYS A 28 16.28 14.90 18.53
CA CYS A 28 16.12 14.36 19.86
C CYS A 28 15.19 13.12 19.85
N ARG A 29 15.26 12.29 20.90
CA ARG A 29 14.42 11.08 21.04
C ARG A 29 12.92 11.37 20.85
N ARG A 30 12.45 12.52 21.35
CA ARG A 30 11.06 12.96 21.18
C ARG A 30 10.67 13.14 19.71
N LYS A 31 11.53 13.77 18.90
CA LYS A 31 11.28 13.96 17.46
C LYS A 31 11.30 12.61 16.73
N GLN A 32 12.28 11.76 17.03
CA GLN A 32 12.34 10.40 16.47
C GLN A 32 11.07 9.59 16.77
N TRP A 33 10.53 9.71 17.98
CA TRP A 33 9.27 9.06 18.35
C TRP A 33 8.07 9.62 17.58
N ILE A 34 7.93 10.95 17.51
CA ILE A 34 6.83 11.59 16.79
C ILE A 34 6.82 11.20 15.31
N ASP A 35 7.98 11.15 14.67
CA ASP A 35 8.07 10.76 13.26
C ASP A 35 7.74 9.29 13.02
N LYS A 36 8.11 8.41 13.96
CA LYS A 36 7.69 7.01 13.91
C LYS A 36 6.17 6.88 13.99
N ILE A 37 5.52 7.64 14.87
CA ILE A 37 4.06 7.66 14.97
C ILE A 37 3.43 8.23 13.70
N LYS A 38 4.00 9.30 13.13
CA LYS A 38 3.55 9.88 11.85
C LYS A 38 3.65 8.85 10.73
N LEU A 39 4.77 8.14 10.62
CA LEU A 39 4.97 7.05 9.67
C LEU A 39 3.92 5.95 9.85
N MET A 40 3.70 5.50 11.08
CA MET A 40 2.68 4.50 11.41
C MET A 40 1.28 4.95 10.97
N VAL A 41 0.90 6.21 11.23
CA VAL A 41 -0.39 6.76 10.80
C VAL A 41 -0.53 6.78 9.29
N MET A 42 0.49 7.24 8.56
CA MET A 42 0.46 7.23 7.09
C MET A 42 0.31 5.82 6.53
N MET A 43 1.04 4.84 7.08
CA MET A 43 0.93 3.43 6.65
C MET A 43 -0.46 2.85 6.89
N ARG A 44 -1.07 3.17 8.04
CA ARG A 44 -2.43 2.77 8.37
C ARG A 44 -3.44 3.38 7.40
N ASP A 45 -3.26 4.65 7.06
CA ASP A 45 -4.20 5.38 6.21
C ASP A 45 -4.16 4.84 4.76
N GLU A 46 -2.99 4.46 4.24
CA GLU A 46 -2.86 3.75 2.96
C GLU A 46 -3.59 2.38 2.98
N LEU A 47 -3.40 1.58 4.04
CA LEU A 47 -4.12 0.31 4.19
C LEU A 47 -5.63 0.52 4.28
N ASN A 48 -6.09 1.50 5.07
CA ASN A 48 -7.51 1.84 5.17
C ASN A 48 -8.10 2.23 3.82
N GLN A 49 -7.39 3.04 3.04
CA GLN A 49 -7.83 3.45 1.71
C GLN A 49 -7.96 2.23 0.79
N PHE A 50 -6.99 1.33 0.82
CA PHE A 50 -7.02 0.09 0.04
C PHE A 50 -8.20 -0.81 0.45
N ILE A 51 -8.34 -1.09 1.75
CA ILE A 51 -9.42 -1.94 2.28
C ILE A 51 -10.79 -1.36 1.98
N LYS A 52 -10.98 -0.05 2.15
CA LYS A 52 -12.25 0.63 1.88
C LYS A 52 -12.65 0.51 0.42
N GLU A 53 -11.69 0.65 -0.48
CA GLU A 53 -11.95 0.61 -1.91
C GLU A 53 -12.22 -0.82 -2.42
N TYR A 54 -11.48 -1.80 -1.92
CA TYR A 54 -11.55 -3.19 -2.41
C TYR A 54 -12.35 -4.12 -1.52
N LYS A 55 -13.13 -3.60 -0.57
CA LYS A 55 -13.99 -4.38 0.37
C LYS A 55 -14.89 -5.43 -0.30
N THR A 56 -15.20 -5.26 -1.58
CA THR A 56 -16.04 -6.16 -2.41
C THR A 56 -15.27 -7.29 -3.11
N ALA A 57 -13.94 -7.27 -3.10
CA ALA A 57 -13.12 -8.43 -3.38
C ALA A 57 -13.29 -9.40 -2.20
N GLU A 58 -13.62 -10.67 -2.47
CA GLU A 58 -13.93 -11.66 -1.44
C GLU A 58 -12.83 -11.68 -0.36
N GLY A 59 -13.24 -11.43 0.88
CA GLY A 59 -12.44 -10.82 1.95
C GLY A 59 -11.28 -11.65 2.52
N GLN A 60 -10.79 -12.67 1.82
CA GLN A 60 -9.70 -13.53 2.28
C GLN A 60 -8.32 -13.10 1.76
N ASP A 61 -8.22 -12.33 0.67
CA ASP A 61 -6.91 -11.93 0.12
C ASP A 61 -6.42 -10.54 0.57
N LEU A 62 -7.31 -9.62 0.96
CA LEU A 62 -6.91 -8.25 1.36
C LEU A 62 -6.04 -8.21 2.62
N ILE A 63 -6.12 -9.24 3.47
CA ILE A 63 -5.31 -9.42 4.69
C ILE A 63 -3.81 -9.59 4.36
N LYS A 64 -3.47 -9.94 3.11
CA LYS A 64 -2.09 -10.24 2.68
C LYS A 64 -1.29 -9.00 2.30
N LEU A 65 -1.90 -7.82 2.15
CA LEU A 65 -1.17 -6.62 1.79
C LEU A 65 -0.35 -6.09 2.99
N ALA A 66 0.96 -6.01 2.79
CA ALA A 66 1.87 -5.32 3.68
C ALA A 66 2.25 -3.96 3.08
N VAL A 67 2.12 -2.91 3.89
CA VAL A 67 2.71 -1.59 3.61
C VAL A 67 4.02 -1.49 4.37
N TYR A 68 5.05 -0.97 3.74
CA TYR A 68 6.37 -0.79 4.32
C TYR A 68 6.64 0.67 4.66
N GLY A 69 7.33 0.90 5.76
CA GLY A 69 7.70 2.22 6.25
C GLY A 69 9.20 2.29 6.46
N VAL A 70 9.81 3.41 6.10
CA VAL A 70 11.22 3.67 6.33
C VAL A 70 11.37 4.88 7.21
N GLN A 71 12.08 4.72 8.32
CA GLN A 71 12.47 5.84 9.18
C GLN A 71 13.98 5.99 9.15
N VAL A 72 14.45 7.16 8.72
CA VAL A 72 15.88 7.49 8.72
C VAL A 72 16.21 8.32 9.96
N ILE A 73 17.19 7.87 10.75
CA ILE A 73 17.67 8.51 11.98
C ILE A 73 19.20 8.62 11.89
N GLY A 74 19.71 9.77 11.43
CA GLY A 74 21.12 9.90 11.09
C GLY A 74 21.47 8.93 9.94
N ALA A 75 22.54 8.14 10.11
CA ALA A 75 22.90 7.08 9.16
C ALA A 75 22.05 5.80 9.27
N ARG A 76 21.23 5.67 10.31
CA ARG A 76 20.43 4.45 10.55
C ARG A 76 19.12 4.50 9.77
N ILE A 77 18.81 3.42 9.09
CA ILE A 77 17.54 3.19 8.41
C ILE A 77 16.81 2.09 9.16
N ASN A 78 15.66 2.42 9.75
CA ASN A 78 14.75 1.46 10.34
C ASN A 78 13.63 1.15 9.34
N ILE A 79 13.41 -0.12 9.06
CA ILE A 79 12.37 -0.59 8.16
C ILE A 79 11.26 -1.22 8.98
N TYR A 80 10.07 -0.69 8.82
CA TYR A 80 8.85 -1.16 9.45
C TYR A 80 7.92 -1.80 8.42
N SER A 81 7.01 -2.64 8.90
CA SER A 81 5.89 -3.13 8.12
C SER A 81 4.61 -3.00 8.92
N MET A 82 3.51 -2.75 8.19
CA MET A 82 2.17 -2.79 8.73
C MET A 82 1.30 -3.71 7.88
N ILE A 83 0.52 -4.55 8.55
CA ILE A 83 -0.52 -5.39 7.95
C ILE A 83 -1.84 -5.19 8.69
N TRP A 84 -2.96 -5.44 8.00
CA TRP A 84 -4.29 -5.47 8.61
C TRP A 84 -4.61 -6.89 9.07
N HIS A 85 -4.97 -7.07 10.34
CA HIS A 85 -5.22 -8.39 10.94
C HIS A 85 -6.71 -8.75 11.01
N GLY A 86 -7.61 -7.80 10.74
CA GLY A 86 -9.06 -7.97 10.91
C GLY A 86 -9.62 -7.14 12.06
N GLY A 87 -10.93 -6.88 12.05
CA GLY A 87 -11.61 -6.18 13.15
C GLY A 87 -11.12 -4.76 13.43
N GLY A 88 -10.46 -4.11 12.45
CA GLY A 88 -9.84 -2.78 12.64
C GLY A 88 -8.46 -2.82 13.34
N VAL A 89 -7.90 -4.02 13.56
CA VAL A 89 -6.59 -4.21 14.18
C VAL A 89 -5.48 -4.19 13.14
N TYR A 90 -4.40 -3.49 13.46
CA TYR A 90 -3.19 -3.37 12.65
C TYR A 90 -2.00 -3.93 13.42
N LEU A 91 -1.16 -4.72 12.74
CA LEU A 91 0.12 -5.16 13.29
C LEU A 91 1.21 -4.29 12.68
N PHE A 92 1.91 -3.53 13.53
CA PHE A 92 3.02 -2.66 13.14
C PHE A 92 4.29 -3.10 13.85
N GLY A 93 5.32 -3.42 13.07
CA GLY A 93 6.56 -3.98 13.61
C GLY A 93 7.80 -3.47 12.88
N LEU A 94 8.92 -3.41 13.61
CA LEU A 94 10.25 -3.25 13.00
C LEU A 94 10.63 -4.58 12.35
N VAL A 95 10.93 -4.55 11.07
CA VAL A 95 11.27 -5.74 10.28
C VAL A 95 12.76 -5.85 10.08
N ASP A 96 13.44 -4.72 9.84
CA ASP A 96 14.88 -4.72 9.59
C ASP A 96 15.50 -3.37 9.96
N THR A 97 16.82 -3.34 10.04
CA THR A 97 17.60 -2.11 10.24
C THR A 97 18.94 -2.23 9.55
N CYS A 98 19.35 -1.15 8.89
CA CYS A 98 20.70 -1.03 8.37
C CYS A 98 21.30 0.34 8.71
N ILE A 99 22.62 0.44 8.55
CA ILE A 99 23.36 1.68 8.74
C ILE A 99 24.05 1.98 7.41
N LEU A 100 23.85 3.19 6.90
CA LEU A 100 24.57 3.67 5.72
C LEU A 100 26.02 4.03 6.11
N PRO A 101 27.00 3.74 5.23
CA PRO A 101 28.37 4.16 5.46
C PRO A 101 28.45 5.70 5.43
N MET A 102 29.14 6.28 6.41
CA MET A 102 29.34 7.73 6.54
C MET A 102 30.78 8.15 6.26
N ASN A 103 31.71 7.20 6.30
CA ASN A 103 33.14 7.40 6.05
C ASN A 103 33.77 6.09 5.54
N LEU A 104 35.03 6.15 5.12
CA LEU A 104 35.77 4.99 4.58
C LEU A 104 35.88 3.84 5.58
N GLU A 105 35.98 4.13 6.88
CA GLU A 105 36.04 3.10 7.93
C GLU A 105 34.73 2.31 8.04
N SER A 106 33.58 2.93 7.74
CA SER A 106 32.26 2.30 7.78
C SER A 106 31.83 1.65 6.46
N ILE A 107 32.69 1.62 5.43
CA ILE A 107 32.33 1.13 4.10
C ILE A 107 31.93 -0.35 4.10
N TYR A 108 32.42 -1.14 5.06
CA TYR A 108 32.05 -2.55 5.22
C TYR A 108 30.54 -2.75 5.48
N CYS A 109 29.86 -1.74 6.04
CA CYS A 109 28.41 -1.79 6.25
C CYS A 109 27.60 -1.68 4.94
N LEU A 110 28.24 -1.30 3.82
CA LEU A 110 27.56 -1.05 2.55
C LEU A 110 26.89 -2.30 2.00
N GLU A 111 27.56 -3.46 2.09
CA GLU A 111 27.00 -4.73 1.60
C GLU A 111 25.75 -5.11 2.40
N GLN A 112 25.80 -4.97 3.73
CA GLN A 112 24.64 -5.21 4.58
C GLN A 112 23.50 -4.25 4.27
N ALA A 113 23.79 -2.94 4.14
CA ALA A 113 22.80 -1.95 3.76
C ALA A 113 22.18 -2.26 2.38
N PHE A 114 23.00 -2.66 1.41
CA PHE A 114 22.55 -3.06 0.08
C PHE A 114 21.62 -4.26 0.14
N ALA A 115 21.98 -5.33 0.88
CA ALA A 115 21.16 -6.52 1.02
C ALA A 115 19.79 -6.21 1.63
N VAL A 116 19.75 -5.38 2.67
CA VAL A 116 18.52 -4.94 3.34
C VAL A 116 17.63 -4.12 2.40
N LEU A 117 18.21 -3.14 1.70
CA LEU A 117 17.47 -2.30 0.75
C LEU A 117 16.98 -3.09 -0.48
N GLN A 118 17.77 -4.06 -0.95
CA GLN A 118 17.39 -4.94 -2.04
C GLN A 118 16.22 -5.85 -1.64
N THR A 119 16.25 -6.37 -0.41
CA THR A 119 15.14 -7.14 0.15
C THR A 119 13.86 -6.30 0.27
N LEU A 120 13.99 -5.06 0.75
CA LEU A 120 12.87 -4.11 0.80
C LEU A 120 12.29 -3.86 -0.60
N LYS A 121 13.14 -3.61 -1.59
CA LYS A 121 12.72 -3.42 -2.99
C LYS A 121 11.91 -4.61 -3.49
N SER A 122 12.39 -5.83 -3.30
CA SER A 122 11.67 -7.05 -3.71
C SER A 122 10.32 -7.18 -3.01
N LYS A 123 10.24 -6.91 -1.70
CA LYS A 123 8.99 -6.92 -0.95
C LYS A 123 7.99 -5.87 -1.43
N CYS A 124 8.45 -4.66 -1.75
CA CYS A 124 7.61 -3.61 -2.33
C CYS A 124 7.09 -4.01 -3.72
N GLN A 125 7.93 -4.63 -4.56
CA GLN A 125 7.50 -5.11 -5.88
C GLN A 125 6.38 -6.16 -5.77
N LEU A 126 6.52 -7.12 -4.85
CA LEU A 126 5.48 -8.11 -4.58
C LEU A 126 4.17 -7.46 -4.13
N ALA A 127 4.23 -6.50 -3.20
CA ALA A 127 3.06 -5.76 -2.74
C ALA A 127 2.39 -4.98 -3.88
N SER A 128 3.16 -4.33 -4.75
CA SER A 128 2.63 -3.64 -5.93
C SER A 128 1.98 -4.60 -6.93
N SER A 129 2.60 -5.75 -7.19
CA SER A 129 2.00 -6.78 -8.07
C SER A 129 0.68 -7.30 -7.52
N PHE A 130 0.61 -7.52 -6.21
CA PHE A 130 -0.62 -7.92 -5.53
C PHE A 130 -1.74 -6.88 -5.69
N ILE A 131 -1.44 -5.59 -5.48
CA ILE A 131 -2.40 -4.49 -5.69
C ILE A 131 -2.93 -4.51 -7.13
N MET A 132 -2.04 -4.65 -8.13
CA MET A 132 -2.44 -4.70 -9.55
C MET A 132 -3.36 -5.89 -9.85
N GLU A 133 -3.14 -7.03 -9.21
CA GLU A 133 -3.98 -8.22 -9.37
C GLU A 133 -5.40 -7.98 -8.84
N ILE A 134 -5.52 -7.40 -7.64
CA ILE A 134 -6.79 -7.00 -7.05
C ILE A 134 -7.52 -5.97 -7.91
N GLU A 135 -6.80 -4.95 -8.41
CA GLU A 135 -7.35 -3.94 -9.32
C GLU A 135 -7.94 -4.58 -10.59
N ARG A 136 -7.20 -5.52 -11.21
CA ARG A 136 -7.65 -6.25 -12.39
C ARG A 136 -8.87 -7.13 -12.10
N PHE A 137 -8.87 -7.82 -10.95
CA PHE A 137 -9.99 -8.65 -10.52
C PHE A 137 -11.26 -7.82 -10.37
N VAL A 138 -11.19 -6.72 -9.63
CA VAL A 138 -12.35 -5.83 -9.40
C VAL A 138 -12.82 -5.18 -10.71
N ALA A 139 -11.90 -4.78 -11.60
CA ALA A 139 -12.27 -4.25 -12.91
C ALA A 139 -13.02 -5.28 -13.76
N ARG A 140 -12.59 -6.56 -13.75
CA ARG A 140 -13.30 -7.65 -14.46
C ARG A 140 -14.69 -7.88 -13.88
N LYS A 141 -14.81 -7.97 -12.54
CA LYS A 141 -16.10 -8.17 -11.86
C LYS A 141 -17.10 -7.05 -12.17
N ARG A 142 -16.65 -5.80 -12.20
CA ARG A 142 -17.47 -4.63 -12.58
C ARG A 142 -17.98 -4.71 -14.03
N ARG A 143 -17.16 -5.18 -14.96
CA ARG A 143 -17.57 -5.35 -16.36
C ARG A 143 -18.65 -6.42 -16.50
N LEU A 144 -18.49 -7.55 -15.83
CA LEU A 144 -19.49 -8.64 -15.85
C LEU A 144 -20.84 -8.18 -15.32
N THR A 145 -20.86 -7.51 -14.15
CA THR A 145 -22.10 -6.96 -13.58
C THR A 145 -22.75 -5.91 -14.48
N MET A 146 -21.98 -5.08 -15.20
CA MET A 146 -22.54 -4.15 -16.19
C MET A 146 -23.18 -4.89 -17.37
N THR A 147 -22.56 -5.96 -17.86
CA THR A 147 -23.12 -6.78 -18.94
C THR A 147 -24.41 -7.49 -18.51
N GLU A 148 -24.41 -8.13 -17.34
CA GLU A 148 -25.59 -8.79 -16.76
C GLU A 148 -26.75 -7.80 -16.56
N ASN A 149 -26.47 -6.61 -16.01
CA ASN A 149 -27.48 -5.57 -15.83
C ASN A 149 -28.04 -5.08 -17.17
N ALA A 150 -27.21 -4.94 -18.21
CA ALA A 150 -27.66 -4.54 -19.53
C ALA A 150 -28.58 -5.59 -20.17
N GLU A 151 -28.27 -6.88 -20.00
CA GLU A 151 -29.11 -7.98 -20.47
C GLU A 151 -30.46 -8.01 -19.75
N ILE A 152 -30.48 -7.82 -18.43
CA ILE A 152 -31.71 -7.74 -17.63
C ILE A 152 -32.59 -6.56 -18.10
N MET A 153 -32.01 -5.37 -18.30
CA MET A 153 -32.75 -4.20 -18.76
C MET A 153 -33.38 -4.43 -20.14
N LYS A 154 -32.63 -5.03 -21.07
CA LYS A 154 -33.14 -5.38 -22.41
C LYS A 154 -34.28 -6.41 -22.35
N ALA A 155 -34.19 -7.39 -21.45
CA ALA A 155 -35.26 -8.35 -21.22
C ALA A 155 -36.52 -7.68 -20.66
N LEU A 156 -36.39 -6.76 -19.70
CA LEU A 156 -37.50 -6.00 -19.12
C LEU A 156 -38.20 -5.11 -20.15
N GLU A 157 -37.45 -4.40 -21.00
CA GLU A 157 -38.01 -3.61 -22.11
C GLU A 157 -38.79 -4.49 -23.10
N THR A 158 -38.29 -5.69 -23.38
CA THR A 158 -38.97 -6.65 -24.27
C THR A 158 -40.29 -7.14 -23.66
N VAL A 159 -40.32 -7.38 -22.35
CA VAL A 159 -41.54 -7.80 -21.62
C VAL A 159 -42.56 -6.66 -21.57
N GLN A 160 -42.13 -5.43 -21.26
CA GLN A 160 -43.01 -4.26 -21.25
C GLN A 160 -43.65 -4.03 -22.62
N ASN A 161 -42.87 -4.05 -23.71
CA ASN A 161 -43.39 -3.88 -25.06
C ASN A 161 -44.43 -4.95 -25.43
N LYS A 162 -44.26 -6.20 -24.97
CA LYS A 162 -45.25 -7.27 -25.20
C LYS A 162 -46.56 -7.04 -24.44
N LEU A 163 -46.49 -6.55 -23.19
CA LEU A 163 -47.67 -6.24 -22.37
C LEU A 163 -48.46 -5.04 -22.93
N SER A 164 -47.77 -4.02 -23.45
CA SER A 164 -48.42 -2.85 -24.07
C SER A 164 -49.20 -3.19 -25.35
N ILE A 165 -48.78 -4.24 -26.07
CA ILE A 165 -49.44 -4.71 -27.30
C ILE A 165 -50.69 -5.55 -26.97
N SER A 166 -50.75 -6.21 -25.80
CA SER A 166 -51.90 -7.04 -25.40
C SER A 166 -53.06 -6.27 -24.77
N GLU A 167 -52.86 -5.04 -24.30
CA GLU A 167 -53.91 -4.21 -23.69
C GLU A 167 -54.63 -3.29 -24.72
N GLY A 168 -54.17 -3.26 -25.96
CA GLY A 168 -54.67 -2.37 -27.02
C GLY A 168 -55.52 -3.03 -28.11
N GLY A 169 -55.96 -4.29 -27.95
CA GLY A 169 -56.81 -5.03 -28.88
C GLY A 169 -58.05 -5.58 -28.20
#